data_AF-A0A1H2EC42-F1
#
_entry.id   AF-A0A1H2EC42-F1
#
_cell.length_a   1.000
_cell.length_b   1.000
_cell.length_c   1.000
_cell.angle_alpha   90.00
_cell.angle_beta   90.00
_cell.angle_gamma   90.00
#
_symmetry.space_group_name_H-M   'P 1'
#
loop_
_entity.id
_entity.type
_entity.pdbx_description
1 polymer ?
#
loop_
_entity_poly.entity_id
_entity_poly.type
_entity_poly.pdbx_seq_one_letter_code
_entity_poly.pdbx_strand_id
1 'polypeptide(L)'
;MKNDIFDKISPDEALEILRQITKTDKNLKKKIVELAESLFRDVNIDQVCEDVFFELDLIDVHELWNRGGSNTDGFIITMTNYDIKL
;
A
#
# COMPACT_ATOMS: atom_id res chain seq x y z
N MET A 1 30.69 -7.15 22.23
CA MET A 1 29.84 -5.95 22.36
C MET A 1 28.55 -6.20 21.60
N LYS A 2 27.41 -6.40 22.28
CA LYS A 2 26.08 -6.40 21.64
C LYS A 2 25.05 -5.93 22.65
N ASN A 3 24.97 -4.62 22.78
CA ASN A 3 23.87 -3.89 23.38
C ASN A 3 23.81 -2.59 22.57
N ASP A 4 23.62 -2.73 21.27
CA ASP A 4 23.47 -1.56 20.44
C ASP A 4 22.13 -0.93 20.78
N ILE A 5 22.13 0.38 21.04
CA ILE A 5 20.92 1.09 21.42
C ILE A 5 19.88 1.00 20.30
N PHE A 6 20.33 0.86 19.06
CA PHE A 6 19.50 0.66 17.89
C PHE A 6 18.63 -0.60 17.97
N ASP A 7 19.08 -1.68 18.62
CA ASP A 7 18.31 -2.92 18.74
C ASP A 7 17.15 -2.81 19.75
N LYS A 8 17.13 -1.75 20.57
CA LYS A 8 16.14 -1.51 21.62
C LYS A 8 15.14 -0.43 21.27
N ILE A 9 15.36 0.31 20.19
CA ILE A 9 14.49 1.39 19.75
C ILE A 9 13.29 0.74 19.05
N SER A 10 12.09 1.02 19.56
CA SER A 10 10.85 0.64 18.90
C SER A 10 10.62 1.45 17.61
N PRO A 11 9.79 0.97 16.67
CA PRO A 11 9.47 1.72 15.45
C PRO A 11 8.95 3.14 15.71
N ASP A 12 8.12 3.32 16.73
CA ASP A 12 7.56 4.63 17.11
C ASP A 12 8.64 5.57 17.66
N GLU A 13 9.55 5.06 18.48
CA GLU A 13 10.70 5.83 18.99
C GLU A 13 11.66 6.20 17.85
N ALA A 14 11.90 5.29 16.90
CA ALA A 14 12.71 5.57 15.72
C ALA A 14 12.09 6.71 14.88
N LEU A 15 10.77 6.68 14.69
CA LEU A 15 10.06 7.74 13.98
C LEU A 15 10.18 9.09 14.69
N GLU A 16 10.06 9.11 16.01
CA GLU A 16 10.18 10.36 16.77
C GLU A 16 11.61 10.91 16.74
N ILE A 17 12.63 10.06 16.80
CA ILE A 17 14.04 10.45 16.61
C ILE A 17 14.24 11.06 15.21
N LEU A 18 13.71 10.44 14.15
CA LEU A 18 13.78 10.99 12.79
C LEU A 18 13.09 12.36 12.69
N ARG A 19 11.93 12.54 13.34
CA ARG A 19 11.24 13.84 13.41
C ARG A 19 12.08 14.92 14.11
N GLN A 20 12.82 14.57 15.16
CA GLN A 20 13.72 15.52 15.83
C GLN A 20 14.91 15.90 14.96
N ILE A 21 15.53 14.92 14.28
CA ILE A 21 16.67 15.17 13.37
C ILE A 21 16.25 16.11 12.23
N THR A 22 15.10 15.84 11.61
CA THR A 22 14.60 16.62 10.45
C THR A 22 14.19 18.05 10.78
N LYS A 23 13.90 18.35 12.06
CA LYS A 23 13.66 19.73 12.54
C LYS A 23 14.95 20.55 12.63
N THR A 24 16.07 19.88 12.88
CA THR A 24 17.35 20.53 13.19
C THR A 24 18.22 20.69 11.94
N ASP A 25 18.21 19.70 11.03
CA ASP A 25 19.05 19.70 9.84
C ASP A 25 18.24 19.41 8.56
N LYS A 26 18.20 20.41 7.68
CA LYS A 26 17.48 20.36 6.38
C LYS A 26 18.16 19.43 5.37
N ASN A 27 19.48 19.26 5.42
CA ASN A 27 20.21 18.37 4.53
C ASN A 27 20.00 16.91 4.94
N LEU A 28 20.04 16.61 6.24
CA LEU A 28 19.67 15.29 6.75
C LEU A 28 18.21 14.96 6.43
N LYS A 29 17.31 15.93 6.54
CA LYS A 29 15.92 15.76 6.12
C LYS A 29 15.82 15.32 4.66
N LYS A 30 16.55 15.97 3.75
CA LYS A 30 16.54 15.61 2.33
C LYS A 30 17.01 14.16 2.11
N LYS A 31 18.10 13.75 2.76
CA LYS A 31 18.61 12.37 2.67
C LYS A 31 17.63 11.33 3.22
N ILE A 32 16.95 11.62 4.33
CA ILE A 32 15.94 10.72 4.90
C ILE A 32 14.76 10.54 3.93
N VAL A 33 14.33 11.62 3.27
CA VAL A 33 13.27 11.55 2.26
C VAL A 33 13.71 10.73 1.05
N GLU A 34 14.90 10.95 0.51
CA GLU A 34 15.44 10.17 -0.61
C GLU A 34 15.52 8.67 -0.29
N LEU A 35 15.95 8.31 0.93
CA LEU A 35 15.97 6.91 1.39
C LEU A 35 14.57 6.32 1.50
N ALA A 36 13.61 7.07 2.06
CA ALA A 36 12.23 6.62 2.16
C ALA A 36 11.59 6.43 0.77
N GLU A 37 11.79 7.37 -0.14
CA GLU A 37 11.31 7.26 -1.52
C GLU A 37 11.93 6.08 -2.25
N SER A 38 13.22 5.80 -2.04
CA SER A 38 13.86 4.59 -2.59
C SER A 38 13.25 3.32 -2.03
N LEU A 39 12.96 3.28 -0.73
CA LEU A 39 12.33 2.12 -0.09
C LEU A 39 10.90 1.89 -0.60
N PHE A 40 10.13 2.96 -0.78
CA PHE A 40 8.77 2.89 -1.30
C PHE A 40 8.71 2.66 -2.81
N ARG A 41 9.76 3.01 -3.56
CA ARG A 41 9.85 2.73 -4.99
C ARG A 41 9.91 1.22 -5.29
N ASP A 42 10.45 0.42 -4.37
CA ASP A 42 10.45 -1.04 -4.46
C ASP A 42 9.11 -1.67 -4.01
N VAL A 43 8.11 -0.87 -3.63
CA VAL A 43 6.74 -1.37 -3.48
C VAL A 43 6.23 -1.71 -4.88
N ASN A 44 6.22 -3.01 -5.18
CA ASN A 44 5.74 -3.55 -6.43
C ASN A 44 4.23 -3.28 -6.52
N ILE A 45 3.85 -2.26 -7.30
CA ILE A 45 2.45 -1.90 -7.54
C ILE A 45 1.67 -3.10 -8.08
N ASP A 46 2.30 -3.96 -8.89
CA ASP A 46 1.65 -5.16 -9.41
C ASP A 46 1.32 -6.14 -8.27
N GLN A 47 2.21 -6.29 -7.27
CA GLN A 47 1.94 -7.10 -6.08
C GLN A 47 0.80 -6.52 -5.24
N VAL A 48 0.79 -5.19 -5.05
CA VAL A 48 -0.30 -4.53 -4.31
C VAL A 48 -1.63 -4.67 -5.05
N CYS A 49 -1.63 -4.56 -6.37
CA CYS A 49 -2.82 -4.78 -7.19
C CYS A 49 -3.28 -6.24 -7.14
N GLU A 50 -2.36 -7.20 -7.13
CA GLU A 50 -2.65 -8.62 -6.99
C GLU A 50 -3.25 -8.94 -5.62
N ASP A 51 -2.65 -8.43 -4.54
CA ASP A 51 -3.15 -8.63 -3.18
C ASP A 51 -4.56 -8.04 -3.01
N VAL A 52 -4.80 -6.82 -3.52
CA VAL A 52 -6.12 -6.18 -3.50
C VAL A 52 -7.12 -6.94 -4.37
N PHE A 53 -6.69 -7.42 -5.54
CA PHE A 53 -7.55 -8.22 -6.41
C PHE A 53 -7.97 -9.51 -5.71
N PHE A 54 -7.05 -10.23 -5.08
CA PHE A 54 -7.37 -11.45 -4.33
C PHE A 54 -8.27 -11.16 -3.11
N GLU A 55 -8.02 -10.08 -2.37
CA GLU A 55 -8.92 -9.69 -1.27
C GLU A 55 -10.34 -9.39 -1.74
N LEU A 56 -10.49 -8.72 -2.88
CA LEU A 56 -11.80 -8.42 -3.48
C LEU A 56 -12.44 -9.64 -4.14
N ASP A 57 -11.67 -10.56 -4.69
CA ASP A 57 -12.15 -11.82 -5.29
C ASP A 57 -12.65 -12.81 -4.21
N LEU A 58 -12.06 -12.74 -3.01
CA LEU A 58 -12.54 -13.48 -1.84
C LEU A 58 -13.89 -12.96 -1.30
N ILE A 59 -14.33 -11.77 -1.71
CA ILE A 59 -15.66 -11.28 -1.39
C ILE A 59 -16.68 -11.99 -2.29
N ASP A 60 -17.53 -12.80 -1.69
CA ASP A 60 -18.68 -13.39 -2.39
C ASP A 60 -19.72 -12.29 -2.71
N VAL A 61 -19.53 -11.66 -3.87
CA VAL A 61 -20.43 -10.64 -4.42
C VAL A 61 -21.86 -11.15 -4.57
N HIS A 62 -22.09 -12.47 -4.68
CA HIS A 62 -23.44 -13.04 -4.74
C HIS A 62 -24.12 -13.04 -3.36
N GLU A 63 -23.38 -13.24 -2.27
CA GLU A 63 -23.92 -13.06 -0.90
C GLU A 63 -24.30 -11.59 -0.65
N LEU A 64 -23.45 -10.66 -1.08
CA LEU A 64 -23.71 -9.22 -0.95
C LEU A 64 -24.89 -8.76 -1.81
N TRP A 65 -25.02 -9.24 -3.05
CA TRP A 65 -26.16 -8.95 -3.91
C TRP A 65 -27.46 -9.53 -3.37
N ASN A 66 -27.44 -10.73 -2.79
CA ASN A 66 -28.61 -11.32 -2.14
C ASN A 66 -29.07 -10.55 -0.90
N ARG A 67 -28.16 -9.81 -0.23
CA ARG A 67 -28.49 -8.94 0.91
C ARG A 67 -28.89 -7.51 0.51
N GLY A 68 -28.66 -7.10 -0.73
CA GLY A 68 -28.84 -5.71 -1.21
C GLY A 68 -30.28 -5.26 -1.44
N GLY A 69 -31.28 -6.15 -1.33
CA GLY A 69 -32.67 -5.81 -1.64
C GLY A 69 -32.92 -5.53 -3.12
N SER A 70 -34.17 -5.28 -3.50
CA SER A 70 -34.68 -5.27 -4.88
C SER A 70 -34.18 -4.16 -5.80
N ASN A 71 -33.25 -3.31 -5.36
CA ASN A 71 -32.68 -2.23 -6.15
C ASN A 71 -31.24 -2.59 -6.54
N THR A 72 -31.11 -3.46 -7.55
CA THR A 72 -29.82 -3.85 -8.12
C THR A 72 -29.47 -2.92 -9.28
N ASP A 73 -28.91 -1.75 -8.97
CA ASP A 73 -28.22 -0.95 -9.99
C ASP A 73 -26.82 -1.54 -10.19
N GLY A 74 -26.77 -2.68 -10.89
CA GLY A 74 -25.52 -3.36 -11.21
C GLY A 74 -24.73 -2.59 -12.28
N PHE A 75 -23.43 -2.41 -12.07
CA PHE A 75 -22.51 -2.00 -13.13
C PHE A 75 -22.29 -3.21 -14.06
N ILE A 76 -22.96 -3.23 -15.22
CA ILE A 76 -22.62 -4.18 -16.29
C ILE A 76 -21.40 -3.62 -17.02
N ILE A 77 -20.22 -4.17 -16.73
CA ILE A 77 -19.05 -3.98 -17.59
C ILE A 77 -19.25 -4.88 -18.80
N THR A 78 -19.85 -4.34 -19.86
CA THR A 78 -19.83 -4.98 -21.17
C THR A 78 -18.41 -4.89 -21.71
N MET A 79 -17.65 -5.98 -21.67
CA MET A 79 -16.41 -6.08 -22.43
C MET A 79 -16.78 -6.02 -23.91
N THR A 80 -16.69 -4.84 -24.52
CA THR A 80 -16.67 -4.73 -25.98
C THR A 80 -15.40 -5.41 -26.48
N ASN A 81 -15.58 -6.47 -27.27
CA ASN A 81 -14.54 -7.23 -27.96
C ASN A 81 -13.37 -6.35 -28.42
N TYR A 82 -12.24 -6.42 -27.72
CA TYR A 82 -10.97 -6.07 -28.32
C TYR A 82 -10.55 -7.25 -29.19
N ASP A 83 -10.65 -7.03 -30.49
CA ASP A 83 -10.22 -7.92 -31.56
C ASP A 83 -8.68 -8.02 -31.50
N ILE A 84 -8.15 -8.89 -30.63
CA ILE A 84 -6.72 -9.24 -30.61
C ILE A 84 -6.50 -10.31 -31.68
N LYS A 85 -6.12 -9.88 -32.88
CA LYS A 85 -5.55 -10.76 -33.90
C LYS A 85 -4.13 -11.15 -33.49
N LEU A 86 -3.92 -12.45 -33.28
CA LEU A 86 -2.59 -13.09 -33.30
C LEU A 86 -2.00 -13.06 -34.72
#